data_AF-A0A7X9AYH5-F1
#
_entry.id   AF-A0A7X9AYH5-F1
#
_cell.length_a   1.000
_cell.length_b   1.000
_cell.length_c   1.000
_cell.angle_alpha   90.00
_cell.angle_beta   90.00
_cell.angle_gamma   90.00
#
_symmetry.space_group_name_H-M   'P 1'
#
loop_
_entity.id
_entity.type
_entity.pdbx_description
1 polymer ?
#
loop_
_entity_poly.entity_id
_entity_poly.type
_entity_poly.pdbx_seq_one_letter_code
_entity_poly.pdbx_strand_id
1 'polypeptide(L)'
;MTNKSTVLLIFSCLLCNLSIAESKNLLLHGDAENGNIWTPEVQISTVEKKSGQASFVLKSDGVLTVRSAEIPIDPAKTYRLSGWFKSASPDQKSVTCFGLRMLTEKKQHITRTNVTIVPESDTEIVEDAPAGVQSLLVRDASKWLKRRSVRSMVAFQTEPDGSDIPNFNVSSLITRVKKKPDTPDFWEIQLERALAKPVSAGTKVRQHLYGGACNCAIAYRGIPAEWTFFNATLSGKSINDSPFDKFWPGTVAVEVFVLANAAKNGSELFFDDLLFEEITEE
;
A
#
# COMPACT_ATOMS: atom_id res chain seq x y z
N MET A 1 -18.00 71.45 -36.94
CA MET A 1 -18.72 70.66 -35.93
C MET A 1 -18.53 69.20 -36.28
N THR A 2 -17.95 68.47 -35.34
CA THR A 2 -17.12 67.28 -35.58
C THR A 2 -17.95 66.00 -35.48
N ASN A 3 -17.85 65.14 -36.50
CA ASN A 3 -18.41 63.78 -36.53
C ASN A 3 -17.79 62.93 -35.40
N LYS A 4 -18.63 62.31 -34.56
CA LYS A 4 -18.19 61.27 -33.62
C LYS A 4 -18.72 59.92 -34.09
N SER A 5 -17.80 59.07 -34.53
CA SER A 5 -18.00 57.66 -34.83
C SER A 5 -18.21 56.88 -33.54
N THR A 6 -19.30 56.11 -33.48
CA THR A 6 -19.56 55.13 -32.42
C THR A 6 -18.84 53.83 -32.78
N VAL A 7 -17.85 53.45 -31.98
CA VAL A 7 -17.15 52.16 -32.08
C VAL A 7 -17.99 51.08 -31.39
N LEU A 8 -18.39 50.07 -32.16
CA LEU A 8 -19.07 48.87 -31.68
C LEU A 8 -18.01 47.87 -31.20
N LEU A 9 -17.89 47.70 -29.88
CA LEU A 9 -17.04 46.67 -29.26
C LEU A 9 -17.76 45.33 -29.31
N ILE A 10 -17.33 44.45 -30.21
CA ILE A 10 -17.74 43.05 -30.27
C ILE A 10 -16.94 42.28 -29.20
N PHE A 11 -17.60 41.89 -28.11
CA PHE A 11 -17.07 40.91 -27.17
C PHE A 11 -17.16 39.52 -27.81
N SER A 12 -16.06 39.07 -28.41
CA SER A 12 -15.90 37.66 -28.79
C SER A 12 -15.63 36.85 -27.53
N CYS A 13 -16.66 36.18 -26.99
CA CYS A 13 -16.48 35.12 -26.00
C CYS A 13 -15.70 33.97 -26.64
N LEU A 14 -14.40 33.91 -26.37
CA LEU A 14 -13.57 32.75 -26.66
C LEU A 14 -13.98 31.65 -25.66
N LEU A 15 -14.91 30.79 -26.06
CA LEU A 15 -15.15 29.52 -25.38
C LEU A 15 -13.90 28.65 -25.57
N CYS A 16 -13.01 28.66 -24.58
CA CYS A 16 -12.00 27.62 -24.44
C CYS A 16 -12.74 26.30 -24.23
N ASN A 17 -12.87 25.51 -25.30
CA ASN A 17 -13.12 24.08 -25.17
C ASN A 17 -11.84 23.46 -24.58
N LEU A 18 -11.74 23.42 -23.25
CA LEU A 18 -10.88 22.45 -22.60
C LEU A 18 -11.45 21.06 -22.91
N SER A 19 -10.87 20.41 -23.90
CA SER A 19 -10.96 18.96 -24.06
C SER A 19 -10.26 18.34 -22.84
N ILE A 20 -11.02 18.00 -21.80
CA ILE A 20 -10.55 17.09 -20.75
C ILE A 20 -10.19 15.80 -21.48
N ALA A 21 -8.89 15.48 -21.56
CA ALA A 21 -8.46 14.18 -22.03
C ALA A 21 -9.10 13.14 -21.09
N GLU A 22 -9.98 12.30 -21.63
CA GLU A 22 -10.69 11.28 -20.86
C GLU A 22 -9.64 10.34 -20.26
N SER A 23 -9.49 10.35 -18.94
CA SER A 23 -8.55 9.47 -18.24
C SER A 23 -9.02 8.04 -18.45
N LYS A 24 -8.16 7.21 -19.08
CA LYS A 24 -8.50 5.81 -19.33
C LYS A 24 -8.47 5.04 -18.00
N ASN A 25 -9.60 4.43 -17.62
CA ASN A 25 -9.63 3.48 -16.53
C ASN A 25 -8.82 2.22 -16.88
N LEU A 26 -7.82 1.93 -16.06
CA LEU A 26 -6.91 0.79 -16.17
C LEU A 26 -7.46 -0.45 -15.44
N LEU A 27 -8.39 -0.27 -14.49
CA LEU A 27 -9.16 -1.35 -13.89
C LEU A 27 -10.40 -1.65 -14.74
N LEU A 28 -10.27 -2.58 -15.67
CA LEU A 28 -11.39 -2.96 -16.55
C LEU A 28 -12.50 -3.63 -15.75
N HIS A 29 -13.76 -3.27 -16.03
CA HIS A 29 -14.98 -3.88 -15.46
C HIS A 29 -15.09 -3.76 -13.92
N GLY A 30 -14.61 -2.65 -13.35
CA GLY A 30 -14.72 -2.33 -11.92
C GLY A 30 -16.14 -2.00 -11.43
N ASP A 31 -17.14 -2.10 -12.30
CA ASP A 31 -18.57 -1.80 -12.11
C ASP A 31 -19.46 -3.07 -12.07
N ALA A 32 -18.88 -4.27 -12.12
CA ALA A 32 -19.59 -5.56 -12.12
C ALA A 32 -20.49 -5.86 -13.34
N GLU A 33 -20.58 -4.96 -14.32
CA GLU A 33 -21.48 -5.10 -15.48
C GLU A 33 -21.03 -6.20 -16.45
N ASN A 34 -19.75 -6.56 -16.43
CA ASN A 34 -19.18 -7.56 -17.31
C ASN A 34 -18.64 -8.78 -16.57
N GLY A 35 -19.19 -9.06 -15.38
CA GLY A 35 -18.86 -10.23 -14.59
C GLY A 35 -17.72 -9.98 -13.60
N ASN A 36 -17.06 -11.06 -13.20
CA ASN A 36 -16.10 -11.03 -12.11
C ASN A 36 -14.67 -10.72 -12.57
N ILE A 37 -14.01 -9.79 -11.88
CA ILE A 37 -12.59 -9.45 -12.10
C ILE A 37 -11.70 -9.79 -10.90
N TRP A 38 -12.29 -10.36 -9.84
CA TRP A 38 -11.67 -10.51 -8.54
C TRP A 38 -11.20 -11.94 -8.29
N THR A 39 -10.07 -12.04 -7.59
CA THR A 39 -9.54 -13.31 -7.07
C THR A 39 -9.36 -13.21 -5.55
N PRO A 40 -9.97 -14.12 -4.75
CA PRO A 40 -11.00 -15.08 -5.16
C PRO A 40 -12.26 -14.39 -5.73
N GLU A 41 -13.07 -15.16 -6.44
CA GLU A 41 -14.32 -14.71 -7.04
C GLU A 41 -15.27 -14.13 -5.98
N VAL A 42 -15.84 -12.96 -6.27
CA VAL A 42 -16.87 -12.30 -5.44
C VAL A 42 -18.28 -12.55 -5.95
N GLN A 43 -19.30 -12.30 -5.13
CA GLN A 43 -20.67 -12.35 -5.60
C GLN A 43 -21.01 -11.06 -6.37
N ILE A 44 -21.99 -11.14 -7.26
CA ILE A 44 -22.55 -10.00 -7.99
C ILE A 44 -24.00 -9.83 -7.56
N SER A 45 -24.39 -8.61 -7.18
CA SER A 45 -25.74 -8.23 -6.79
C SER A 45 -26.37 -7.38 -7.87
N THR A 46 -27.59 -7.71 -8.29
CA THR A 46 -28.42 -6.88 -9.18
C THR A 46 -29.45 -6.02 -8.44
N VAL A 47 -29.57 -6.21 -7.12
CA VAL A 47 -30.52 -5.52 -6.26
C VAL A 47 -29.88 -4.27 -5.68
N GLU A 48 -28.84 -4.46 -4.87
CA GLU A 48 -28.02 -3.40 -4.30
C GLU A 48 -26.95 -3.02 -5.33
N LYS A 49 -27.03 -1.79 -5.85
CA LYS A 49 -26.09 -1.23 -6.84
C LYS A 49 -26.02 0.29 -6.72
N LYS A 50 -24.87 0.88 -7.09
CA LYS A 50 -24.68 2.34 -7.07
C LYS A 50 -25.09 2.95 -8.39
N SER A 51 -24.73 2.30 -9.49
CA SER A 51 -25.06 2.67 -10.85
C SER A 51 -25.38 1.39 -11.66
N GLY A 52 -25.58 1.50 -12.97
CA GLY A 52 -25.71 0.32 -13.84
C GLY A 52 -26.81 -0.68 -13.47
N GLN A 53 -26.51 -1.96 -13.70
CA GLN A 53 -27.36 -3.13 -13.41
C GLN A 53 -26.84 -3.99 -12.26
N ALA A 54 -25.58 -3.83 -11.84
CA ALA A 54 -24.93 -4.71 -10.88
C ALA A 54 -24.00 -3.97 -9.91
N SER A 55 -23.58 -4.66 -8.85
CA SER A 55 -22.41 -4.32 -8.02
C SER A 55 -21.75 -5.58 -7.48
N PHE A 56 -20.54 -5.45 -6.95
CA PHE A 56 -19.85 -6.56 -6.29
C PHE A 56 -20.23 -6.67 -4.82
N VAL A 57 -20.26 -7.91 -4.30
CA VAL A 57 -20.57 -8.22 -2.90
C VAL A 57 -19.51 -9.12 -2.28
N LEU A 58 -18.98 -8.69 -1.14
CA LEU A 58 -18.16 -9.51 -0.26
C LEU A 58 -18.96 -9.90 0.98
N LYS A 59 -19.33 -11.18 1.02
CA LYS A 59 -19.95 -11.84 2.16
C LYS A 59 -18.95 -12.76 2.82
N SER A 60 -18.65 -12.53 4.10
CA SER A 60 -17.76 -13.40 4.86
C SER A 60 -17.97 -13.22 6.36
N ASP A 61 -18.04 -14.34 7.08
CA ASP A 61 -18.06 -14.42 8.55
C ASP A 61 -16.69 -14.06 9.18
N GLY A 62 -15.69 -13.73 8.35
CA GLY A 62 -14.36 -13.31 8.76
C GLY A 62 -13.71 -12.35 7.76
N VAL A 63 -12.40 -12.12 7.93
CA VAL A 63 -11.64 -11.26 7.01
C VAL A 63 -11.56 -11.90 5.63
N LEU A 64 -12.03 -11.19 4.61
CA LEU A 64 -11.90 -11.61 3.22
C LEU A 64 -11.14 -10.54 2.45
N THR A 65 -10.18 -10.95 1.63
CA THR A 65 -9.41 -10.06 0.75
C THR A 65 -9.52 -10.56 -0.67
N VAL A 66 -9.87 -9.67 -1.58
CA VAL A 66 -9.90 -9.92 -3.01
C VAL A 66 -9.00 -8.94 -3.74
N ARG A 67 -8.51 -9.36 -4.90
CA ARG A 67 -7.63 -8.54 -5.74
C ARG A 67 -7.99 -8.71 -7.21
N SER A 68 -7.79 -7.66 -7.97
CA SER A 68 -7.89 -7.66 -9.43
C SER A 68 -6.69 -8.36 -10.06
N ALA A 69 -6.71 -8.47 -11.39
CA ALA A 69 -5.53 -8.81 -12.16
C ALA A 69 -4.42 -7.74 -12.02
N GLU A 70 -3.20 -8.12 -12.39
CA GLU A 70 -2.05 -7.22 -12.42
C GLU A 70 -2.25 -6.10 -13.46
N ILE A 71 -1.99 -4.87 -13.05
CA ILE A 71 -2.03 -3.66 -13.88
C ILE A 71 -0.61 -3.09 -13.91
N PRO A 72 0.08 -3.14 -15.07
CA PRO A 72 1.36 -2.44 -15.25
C PRO A 72 1.19 -0.94 -15.08
N ILE A 73 2.15 -0.30 -14.43
CA ILE A 73 2.14 1.16 -14.20
C ILE A 73 3.52 1.76 -14.46
N ASP A 74 3.55 3.06 -14.77
CA ASP A 74 4.77 3.85 -14.74
C ASP A 74 4.76 4.68 -13.45
N PRO A 75 5.59 4.37 -12.44
CA PRO A 75 5.51 5.07 -11.16
C PRO A 75 6.05 6.51 -11.20
N ALA A 76 6.50 7.00 -12.36
CA ALA A 76 6.76 8.43 -12.57
C ALA A 76 5.49 9.23 -12.89
N LYS A 77 4.37 8.56 -13.22
CA LYS A 77 3.10 9.19 -13.50
C LYS A 77 2.21 9.30 -12.26
N THR A 78 1.17 10.13 -12.37
CA THR A 78 0.16 10.31 -11.34
C THR A 78 -1.06 9.44 -11.64
N TYR A 79 -1.58 8.78 -10.61
CA TYR A 79 -2.75 7.91 -10.72
C TYR A 79 -3.78 8.24 -9.65
N ARG A 80 -5.05 7.99 -9.95
CA ARG A 80 -6.15 8.07 -9.00
C ARG A 80 -6.81 6.69 -8.86
N LEU A 81 -6.96 6.25 -7.61
CA LEU A 81 -7.78 5.09 -7.25
C LEU A 81 -9.07 5.61 -6.63
N SER A 82 -10.22 5.16 -7.09
CA SER A 82 -11.51 5.61 -6.58
C SER A 82 -12.60 4.55 -6.69
N GLY A 83 -13.73 4.79 -6.02
CA GLY A 83 -14.93 3.97 -6.16
C GLY A 83 -15.95 4.17 -5.05
N TRP A 84 -17.08 3.47 -5.16
CA TRP A 84 -18.19 3.56 -4.23
C TRP A 84 -18.31 2.32 -3.37
N PHE A 85 -18.61 2.51 -2.09
CA PHE A 85 -18.73 1.43 -1.12
C PHE A 85 -19.96 1.63 -0.23
N LYS A 86 -20.58 0.53 0.19
CA LYS A 86 -21.73 0.49 1.10
C LYS A 86 -21.68 -0.77 1.96
N SER A 87 -21.96 -0.66 3.26
CA SER A 87 -22.24 -1.80 4.13
C SER A 87 -23.73 -2.17 4.05
N ALA A 88 -24.06 -3.45 4.20
CA ALA A 88 -25.46 -3.89 4.24
C ALA A 88 -26.23 -3.36 5.46
N SER A 89 -25.54 -3.15 6.59
CA SER A 89 -26.16 -2.73 7.84
C SER A 89 -25.47 -1.49 8.44
N PRO A 90 -26.24 -0.49 8.93
CA PRO A 90 -25.68 0.66 9.64
C PRO A 90 -25.11 0.30 11.02
N ASP A 91 -25.65 -0.75 11.67
CA ASP A 91 -25.26 -1.20 13.02
C ASP A 91 -24.06 -2.15 13.01
N GLN A 92 -23.77 -2.76 11.85
CA GLN A 92 -22.67 -3.70 11.66
C GLN A 92 -21.86 -3.31 10.43
N LYS A 93 -21.17 -2.18 10.49
CA LYS A 93 -20.37 -1.69 9.35
C LYS A 93 -19.22 -2.65 9.03
N SER A 94 -19.01 -2.92 7.74
CA SER A 94 -17.81 -3.62 7.29
C SER A 94 -16.61 -2.71 7.47
N VAL A 95 -15.63 -3.13 8.28
CA VAL A 95 -14.34 -2.44 8.41
C VAL A 95 -13.48 -2.84 7.23
N THR A 96 -13.24 -1.88 6.34
CA THR A 96 -12.70 -2.13 5.01
C THR A 96 -11.33 -1.50 4.83
N CYS A 97 -10.48 -2.19 4.06
CA CYS A 97 -9.34 -1.58 3.40
C CYS A 97 -9.53 -1.64 1.88
N PHE A 98 -9.22 -0.55 1.18
CA PHE A 98 -9.23 -0.47 -0.27
C PHE A 98 -7.96 0.24 -0.72
N GLY A 99 -7.27 -0.30 -1.72
CA GLY A 99 -5.99 0.25 -2.14
C GLY A 99 -5.27 -0.58 -3.19
N LEU A 100 -3.95 -0.47 -3.19
CA LEU A 100 -3.06 -1.13 -4.13
C LEU A 100 -2.10 -2.10 -3.41
N ARG A 101 -2.00 -3.32 -3.95
CA ARG A 101 -0.87 -4.23 -3.72
C ARG A 101 0.22 -3.87 -4.70
N MET A 102 1.40 -3.52 -4.22
CA MET A 102 2.52 -3.10 -5.08
C MET A 102 3.40 -4.28 -5.42
N LEU A 103 3.72 -4.45 -6.71
CA LEU A 103 4.46 -5.60 -7.21
C LEU A 103 5.77 -5.16 -7.85
N THR A 104 6.82 -5.95 -7.57
CA THR A 104 8.08 -5.87 -8.32
C THR A 104 7.94 -6.49 -9.71
N GLU A 105 8.95 -6.32 -10.55
CA GLU A 105 9.03 -6.97 -11.87
C GLU A 105 8.96 -8.51 -11.78
N LYS A 106 9.45 -9.07 -10.67
CA LYS A 106 9.36 -10.51 -10.38
C LYS A 106 8.01 -10.92 -9.78
N LYS A 107 7.02 -10.03 -9.80
CA LYS A 107 5.67 -10.21 -9.24
C LYS A 107 5.66 -10.49 -7.75
N GLN A 108 6.72 -10.06 -7.04
CA GLN A 108 6.78 -10.17 -5.59
C GLN A 108 6.01 -9.01 -4.97
N HIS A 109 5.14 -9.33 -4.01
CA HIS A 109 4.37 -8.32 -3.31
C HIS A 109 5.23 -7.55 -2.31
N ILE A 110 5.38 -6.25 -2.56
CA ILE A 110 6.10 -5.33 -1.70
C ILE A 110 5.18 -4.99 -0.53
N THR A 111 5.67 -5.19 0.69
CA THR A 111 5.01 -4.72 1.92
C THR A 111 5.79 -3.55 2.52
N ARG A 112 5.18 -2.82 3.45
CA ARG A 112 5.89 -1.75 4.19
C ARG A 112 7.18 -2.24 4.83
N THR A 113 7.21 -3.49 5.28
CA THR A 113 8.38 -4.14 5.86
C THR A 113 9.58 -4.19 4.91
N ASN A 114 9.35 -4.24 3.61
CA ASN A 114 10.43 -4.36 2.63
C ASN A 114 11.10 -3.01 2.32
N VAL A 115 10.46 -1.90 2.69
CA VAL A 115 10.82 -0.56 2.20
C VAL A 115 10.98 0.49 3.30
N THR A 116 10.39 0.29 4.49
CA THR A 116 10.47 1.26 5.58
C THR A 116 11.67 0.99 6.48
N ILE A 117 12.70 1.81 6.27
CA ILE A 117 13.95 1.80 7.03
C ILE A 117 13.79 2.60 8.33
N VAL A 118 14.34 2.09 9.44
CA VAL A 118 14.60 2.91 10.62
C VAL A 118 15.88 3.70 10.37
N PRO A 119 15.86 5.05 10.36
CA PRO A 119 17.04 5.85 10.08
C PRO A 119 18.20 5.57 11.03
N GLU A 120 19.43 5.66 10.50
CA GLU A 120 20.68 5.46 11.26
C GLU A 120 20.78 4.08 11.95
N SER A 121 20.06 3.06 11.46
CA SER A 121 20.05 1.72 12.06
C SER A 121 21.02 0.73 11.40
N ASP A 122 21.71 1.13 10.33
CA ASP A 122 22.70 0.29 9.64
C ASP A 122 23.84 -0.11 10.58
N THR A 123 24.15 -1.40 10.58
CA THR A 123 25.22 -2.00 11.38
C THR A 123 25.65 -3.33 10.75
N GLU A 124 26.36 -4.17 11.48
CA GLU A 124 26.78 -5.49 11.00
C GLU A 124 26.72 -6.58 12.07
N ILE A 125 26.57 -7.81 11.61
CA ILE A 125 26.65 -9.03 12.43
C ILE A 125 28.09 -9.23 12.92
N VAL A 126 28.26 -9.54 14.19
CA VAL A 126 29.57 -9.66 14.85
C VAL A 126 30.17 -11.06 14.67
N GLU A 127 29.33 -12.09 14.71
CA GLU A 127 29.75 -13.50 14.67
C GLU A 127 28.80 -14.33 13.79
N ASP A 128 29.28 -15.46 13.27
CA ASP A 128 28.47 -16.38 12.49
C ASP A 128 27.28 -16.88 13.31
N ALA A 129 26.08 -16.72 12.76
CA ALA A 129 24.83 -17.19 13.34
C ALA A 129 24.27 -18.36 12.49
N PRO A 130 24.32 -19.61 12.97
CA PRO A 130 23.80 -20.74 12.22
C PRO A 130 22.26 -20.71 12.13
N ALA A 131 21.68 -21.42 11.16
CA ALA A 131 20.24 -21.62 11.13
C ALA A 131 19.75 -22.28 12.44
N GLY A 132 18.53 -21.96 12.87
CA GLY A 132 17.96 -22.50 14.11
C GLY A 132 18.19 -21.65 15.35
N VAL A 133 19.12 -20.68 15.34
CA VAL A 133 19.30 -19.75 16.48
C VAL A 133 18.26 -18.64 16.46
N GLN A 134 17.93 -18.10 17.63
CA GLN A 134 16.97 -17.00 17.78
C GLN A 134 17.61 -15.68 18.22
N SER A 135 18.93 -15.65 18.40
CA SER A 135 19.66 -14.46 18.82
C SER A 135 20.74 -14.10 17.80
N LEU A 136 20.87 -12.82 17.52
CA LEU A 136 21.95 -12.25 16.71
C LEU A 136 22.77 -11.29 17.57
N LEU A 137 24.07 -11.23 17.30
CA LEU A 137 24.94 -10.22 17.88
C LEU A 137 25.29 -9.20 16.80
N VAL A 138 25.01 -7.92 17.06
CA VAL A 138 25.32 -6.80 16.15
C VAL A 138 26.25 -5.79 16.81
N ARG A 139 27.00 -5.04 16.00
CA ARG A 139 27.98 -4.06 16.47
C ARG A 139 27.30 -2.89 17.19
N ASP A 140 26.38 -2.17 16.54
CA ASP A 140 25.67 -1.08 17.20
C ASP A 140 24.18 -1.07 16.86
N ALA A 141 23.34 -1.22 17.89
CA ALA A 141 21.89 -1.07 17.81
C ALA A 141 21.39 0.09 18.70
N SER A 142 22.26 1.05 19.02
CA SER A 142 21.93 2.22 19.84
C SER A 142 20.77 3.03 19.26
N LYS A 143 20.71 3.17 17.93
CA LYS A 143 19.66 3.88 17.18
C LYS A 143 18.42 3.05 16.88
N TRP A 144 18.46 1.73 17.12
CA TRP A 144 17.31 0.87 16.89
C TRP A 144 16.18 1.23 17.85
N LEU A 145 14.95 1.16 17.34
CA LEU A 145 13.73 1.30 18.10
C LEU A 145 13.55 0.08 19.01
N LYS A 146 13.45 0.33 20.31
CA LYS A 146 13.43 -0.70 21.37
C LYS A 146 12.03 -0.90 21.99
N ARG A 147 11.05 -0.11 21.55
CA ARG A 147 9.69 -0.12 22.11
C ARG A 147 8.94 -1.35 21.60
N ARG A 148 8.39 -2.17 22.51
CA ARG A 148 7.61 -3.37 22.15
C ARG A 148 6.38 -3.08 21.27
N SER A 149 5.82 -1.87 21.37
CA SER A 149 4.70 -1.44 20.52
C SER A 149 5.09 -1.18 19.07
N VAL A 150 6.38 -1.02 18.77
CA VAL A 150 6.92 -0.86 17.42
C VAL A 150 7.44 -2.21 16.96
N ARG A 151 6.63 -2.90 16.16
CA ARG A 151 7.04 -4.17 15.55
C ARG A 151 8.10 -3.88 14.49
N SER A 152 9.20 -4.61 14.52
CA SER A 152 10.34 -4.41 13.63
C SER A 152 11.02 -5.74 13.33
N MET A 153 11.84 -5.75 12.28
CA MET A 153 12.60 -6.91 11.80
C MET A 153 14.03 -6.48 11.48
N VAL A 154 14.94 -7.46 11.42
CA VAL A 154 16.28 -7.28 10.88
C VAL A 154 16.19 -7.49 9.38
N ALA A 155 16.60 -6.50 8.57
CA ALA A 155 16.89 -6.71 7.16
C ALA A 155 18.38 -7.05 7.02
N PHE A 156 18.68 -8.02 6.16
CA PHE A 156 20.03 -8.51 5.90
C PHE A 156 20.53 -8.06 4.53
N GLN A 157 21.85 -8.00 4.36
CA GLN A 157 22.53 -7.62 3.11
C GLN A 157 22.11 -6.21 2.65
N THR A 158 22.22 -5.27 3.58
CA THR A 158 21.70 -3.92 3.42
C THR A 158 22.77 -2.98 2.85
N GLU A 159 22.36 -2.03 2.00
CA GLU A 159 23.27 -1.06 1.37
C GLU A 159 22.96 0.36 1.83
N PRO A 160 23.90 1.13 2.43
CA PRO A 160 23.60 2.42 3.08
C PRO A 160 22.89 3.46 2.20
N ASP A 161 22.99 3.35 0.87
CA ASP A 161 22.32 4.22 -0.09
C ASP A 161 20.85 3.82 -0.37
N GLY A 162 20.39 2.68 0.15
CA GLY A 162 19.05 2.15 -0.04
C GLY A 162 18.88 1.36 -1.35
N SER A 163 19.95 1.08 -2.09
CA SER A 163 19.89 0.32 -3.35
C SER A 163 19.41 -1.13 -3.19
N ASP A 164 19.40 -1.65 -1.95
CA ASP A 164 18.83 -2.95 -1.59
C ASP A 164 17.29 -2.97 -1.48
N ILE A 165 16.62 -1.81 -1.54
CA ILE A 165 15.17 -1.68 -1.37
C ILE A 165 14.43 -1.91 -2.70
N PRO A 166 13.37 -2.73 -2.76
CA PRO A 166 12.74 -3.47 -1.66
C PRO A 166 13.56 -4.67 -1.19
N ASN A 167 13.83 -4.74 0.12
CA ASN A 167 14.58 -5.83 0.72
C ASN A 167 13.63 -6.91 1.26
N PHE A 168 13.63 -8.08 0.61
CA PHE A 168 12.85 -9.25 1.01
C PHE A 168 13.60 -10.19 1.96
N ASN A 169 14.89 -9.95 2.19
CA ASN A 169 15.73 -10.72 3.09
C ASN A 169 15.60 -10.18 4.51
N VAL A 170 14.48 -10.51 5.17
CA VAL A 170 14.16 -10.06 6.53
C VAL A 170 14.01 -11.22 7.50
N SER A 171 14.33 -11.00 8.77
CA SER A 171 14.15 -11.97 9.87
C SER A 171 12.67 -12.12 10.25
N SER A 172 12.37 -12.95 11.27
CA SER A 172 11.13 -12.79 12.03
C SER A 172 11.15 -11.49 12.86
N LEU A 173 10.07 -11.19 13.59
CA LEU A 173 10.01 -10.01 14.44
C LEU A 173 11.10 -10.00 15.50
N ILE A 174 11.61 -8.82 15.79
CA ILE A 174 12.48 -8.55 16.92
C ILE A 174 11.62 -8.45 18.18
N THR A 175 11.96 -9.22 19.21
CA THR A 175 11.27 -9.19 20.52
C THR A 175 12.07 -8.45 21.59
N ARG A 176 13.40 -8.32 21.41
CA ARG A 176 14.28 -7.59 22.33
C ARG A 176 15.52 -7.07 21.61
N VAL A 177 15.94 -5.86 21.99
CA VAL A 177 17.23 -5.25 21.63
C VAL A 177 17.91 -4.87 22.94
N LYS A 178 19.05 -5.48 23.25
CA LYS A 178 19.74 -5.28 24.54
C LYS A 178 21.24 -5.14 24.35
N LYS A 179 21.84 -4.11 24.95
CA LYS A 179 23.29 -3.96 25.02
C LYS A 179 23.89 -5.04 25.91
N LYS A 180 24.96 -5.72 25.49
CA LYS A 180 25.60 -6.74 26.33
C LYS A 180 26.41 -6.06 27.46
N PRO A 181 26.21 -6.46 28.73
CA PRO A 181 26.94 -5.86 29.85
C PRO A 181 28.45 -6.07 29.76
N ASP A 182 28.87 -7.28 29.37
CA ASP A 182 30.28 -7.70 29.38
C ASP A 182 31.03 -7.36 28.09
N THR A 183 30.30 -6.89 27.07
CA THR A 183 30.84 -6.46 25.77
C THR A 183 30.09 -5.20 25.35
N PRO A 184 30.48 -4.02 25.89
CA PRO A 184 29.74 -2.78 25.70
C PRO A 184 29.74 -2.30 24.25
N ASP A 185 30.54 -2.91 23.38
CA ASP A 185 30.57 -2.62 21.96
C ASP A 185 29.60 -3.47 21.14
N PHE A 186 28.80 -4.34 21.78
CA PHE A 186 27.87 -5.24 21.09
C PHE A 186 26.46 -5.23 21.67
N TRP A 187 25.50 -5.54 20.79
CA TRP A 187 24.09 -5.62 21.10
C TRP A 187 23.52 -6.97 20.71
N GLU A 188 22.78 -7.58 21.63
CA GLU A 188 22.01 -8.79 21.38
C GLU A 188 20.62 -8.43 20.85
N ILE A 189 20.27 -9.02 19.71
CA ILE A 189 18.96 -8.92 19.08
C ILE A 189 18.26 -10.27 19.20
N GLN A 190 17.14 -10.29 19.93
CA GLN A 190 16.31 -11.49 20.07
C GLN A 190 15.21 -11.49 19.01
N LEU A 191 15.10 -12.59 18.28
CA LEU A 191 14.07 -12.86 17.29
C LEU A 191 12.93 -13.68 17.90
N GLU A 192 11.72 -13.50 17.36
CA GLU A 192 10.52 -14.26 17.72
C GLU A 192 10.62 -15.73 17.26
N ARG A 193 11.14 -15.97 16.06
CA ARG A 193 11.38 -17.29 15.49
C ARG A 193 12.84 -17.45 15.14
N ALA A 194 13.29 -18.71 15.08
CA ALA A 194 14.65 -19.02 14.70
C ALA A 194 14.96 -18.59 13.27
N LEU A 195 16.22 -18.26 13.01
CA LEU A 195 16.72 -18.02 11.67
C LEU A 195 16.46 -19.24 10.79
N ALA A 196 15.83 -19.01 9.64
CA ALA A 196 15.60 -20.05 8.65
C ALA A 196 16.88 -20.40 7.87
N LYS A 197 17.84 -19.48 7.80
CA LYS A 197 19.11 -19.61 7.06
C LYS A 197 20.26 -19.08 7.94
N PRO A 198 21.48 -19.61 7.80
CA PRO A 198 22.64 -19.07 8.50
C PRO A 198 22.98 -17.67 7.99
N VAL A 199 23.62 -16.86 8.84
CA VAL A 199 24.11 -15.51 8.53
C VAL A 199 25.55 -15.40 9.02
N SER A 200 26.46 -14.93 8.16
CA SER A 200 27.88 -14.83 8.49
C SER A 200 28.24 -13.53 9.20
N ALA A 201 29.31 -13.54 9.98
CA ALA A 201 29.95 -12.35 10.53
C ALA A 201 30.26 -11.32 9.42
N GLY A 202 30.15 -10.04 9.74
CA GLY A 202 30.32 -8.94 8.78
C GLY A 202 29.12 -8.69 7.87
N THR A 203 28.07 -9.52 7.90
CA THR A 203 26.84 -9.25 7.14
C THR A 203 26.25 -7.91 7.57
N LYS A 204 26.06 -7.00 6.61
CA LYS A 204 25.39 -5.71 6.84
C LYS A 204 23.91 -5.94 7.13
N VAL A 205 23.43 -5.26 8.16
CA VAL A 205 22.04 -5.35 8.61
C VAL A 205 21.50 -3.99 9.00
N ARG A 206 20.18 -3.83 8.93
CA ARG A 206 19.49 -2.65 9.44
C ARG A 206 18.14 -3.04 10.03
N GLN A 207 17.54 -2.12 10.80
CA GLN A 207 16.20 -2.34 11.32
C GLN A 207 15.15 -1.83 10.31
N HIS A 208 14.22 -2.71 9.94
CA HIS A 208 13.01 -2.33 9.19
C HIS A 208 11.80 -2.29 10.12
N LEU A 209 10.86 -1.38 9.86
CA LEU A 209 9.56 -1.40 10.53
C LEU A 209 8.70 -2.50 9.93
N TYR A 210 8.10 -3.33 10.77
CA TYR A 210 7.07 -4.25 10.31
C TYR A 210 5.81 -3.46 9.99
N GLY A 211 5.21 -3.70 8.82
CA GLY A 211 4.00 -2.99 8.44
C GLY A 211 3.12 -3.75 7.46
N GLY A 212 1.93 -3.17 7.26
CA GLY A 212 0.85 -3.74 6.46
C GLY A 212 1.24 -4.02 5.01
N ALA A 213 0.41 -4.83 4.37
CA ALA A 213 0.73 -5.41 3.09
C ALA A 213 0.46 -4.46 1.91
N CYS A 214 -0.41 -3.45 2.07
CA CYS A 214 -0.89 -2.64 0.94
C CYS A 214 -0.79 -1.14 1.19
N ASN A 215 -0.79 -0.36 0.12
CA ASN A 215 -1.02 1.08 0.18
C ASN A 215 -2.53 1.35 0.05
N CYS A 216 -3.13 1.93 1.08
CA CYS A 216 -4.58 1.99 1.25
C CYS A 216 -5.13 3.41 1.03
N ALA A 217 -6.08 3.57 0.10
CA ALA A 217 -6.96 4.74 -0.01
C ALA A 217 -8.02 4.76 1.10
N ILE A 218 -8.50 3.58 1.51
CA ILE A 218 -9.30 3.38 2.71
C ILE A 218 -8.51 2.45 3.62
N ALA A 219 -8.19 2.86 4.85
CA ALA A 219 -7.43 2.05 5.80
C ALA A 219 -8.25 1.78 7.07
N TYR A 220 -8.72 0.54 7.24
CA TYR A 220 -9.46 0.07 8.42
C TYR A 220 -10.64 0.97 8.81
N ARG A 221 -11.43 1.40 7.81
CA ARG A 221 -12.56 2.30 8.03
C ARG A 221 -13.89 1.53 8.00
N GLY A 222 -14.77 1.81 8.96
CA GLY A 222 -16.15 1.32 8.90
C GLY A 222 -16.93 2.01 7.78
N ILE A 223 -17.38 1.25 6.79
CA ILE A 223 -18.11 1.76 5.63
C ILE A 223 -19.57 2.06 6.01
N PRO A 224 -20.14 3.24 5.66
CA PRO A 224 -21.55 3.57 5.92
C PRO A 224 -22.55 2.64 5.22
N ALA A 225 -23.81 2.68 5.64
CA ALA A 225 -24.90 1.96 4.96
C ALA A 225 -25.47 2.73 3.76
N GLU A 226 -25.10 4.01 3.59
CA GLU A 226 -25.25 4.72 2.33
C GLU A 226 -24.03 4.53 1.42
N TRP A 227 -24.28 4.48 0.10
CA TRP A 227 -23.23 4.52 -0.90
C TRP A 227 -22.36 5.76 -0.73
N THR A 228 -21.07 5.53 -0.45
CA THR A 228 -20.11 6.59 -0.17
C THR A 228 -18.94 6.47 -1.12
N PHE A 229 -18.56 7.59 -1.73
CA PHE A 229 -17.42 7.68 -2.62
C PHE A 229 -16.12 7.83 -1.84
N PHE A 230 -15.09 7.09 -2.26
CA PHE A 230 -13.74 7.19 -1.74
C PHE A 230 -12.77 7.34 -2.90
N ASN A 231 -11.69 8.08 -2.68
CA ASN A 231 -10.59 8.16 -3.62
C ASN A 231 -9.26 8.45 -2.91
N ALA A 232 -8.16 8.15 -3.60
CA ALA A 232 -6.83 8.61 -3.28
C ALA A 232 -6.03 8.82 -4.56
N THR A 233 -5.07 9.75 -4.50
CA THR A 233 -4.12 10.03 -5.57
C THR A 233 -2.74 9.55 -5.16
N LEU A 234 -2.03 8.92 -6.09
CA LEU A 234 -0.64 8.52 -5.93
C LEU A 234 0.21 9.19 -7.00
N SER A 235 1.30 9.84 -6.59
CA SER A 235 2.25 10.45 -7.51
C SER A 235 3.69 10.21 -7.08
N GLY A 236 4.50 9.83 -8.06
CA GLY A 236 5.94 9.62 -7.88
C GLY A 236 6.29 8.41 -7.00
N LYS A 237 7.59 8.31 -6.71
CA LYS A 237 8.20 7.21 -5.96
C LYS A 237 8.67 7.70 -4.60
N SER A 238 8.49 6.89 -3.56
CA SER A 238 9.27 7.05 -2.33
C SER A 238 10.68 6.49 -2.54
N ILE A 239 11.60 6.86 -1.63
CA ILE A 239 13.00 6.41 -1.69
C ILE A 239 13.21 5.24 -0.73
N ASN A 240 12.92 5.44 0.56
CA ASN A 240 13.25 4.51 1.65
C ASN A 240 12.10 4.41 2.69
N ASP A 241 10.85 4.58 2.23
CA ASP A 241 9.67 4.53 3.09
C ASP A 241 8.40 4.12 2.33
N SER A 242 7.29 4.00 3.06
CA SER A 242 5.97 3.59 2.58
C SER A 242 4.88 4.65 2.80
N PRO A 243 5.01 5.86 2.22
CA PRO A 243 3.94 6.86 2.29
C PRO A 243 2.69 6.37 1.52
N PHE A 244 1.53 6.94 1.85
CA PHE A 244 0.24 6.52 1.27
C PHE A 244 -0.01 7.13 -0.12
N ASP A 245 0.65 8.23 -0.45
CA ASP A 245 0.47 9.03 -1.66
C ASP A 245 1.55 8.79 -2.72
N LYS A 246 2.44 7.80 -2.53
CA LYS A 246 3.49 7.45 -3.52
C LYS A 246 3.57 5.95 -3.77
N PHE A 247 4.15 5.59 -4.91
CA PHE A 247 4.59 4.22 -5.16
C PHE A 247 5.81 3.89 -4.32
N TRP A 248 5.83 2.69 -3.74
CA TRP A 248 6.96 2.21 -2.97
C TRP A 248 8.11 1.82 -3.91
N PRO A 249 9.38 1.86 -3.45
CA PRO A 249 10.53 1.59 -4.31
C PRO A 249 10.45 0.18 -4.88
N GLY A 250 10.82 0.04 -6.16
CA GLY A 250 10.75 -1.23 -6.90
C GLY A 250 9.37 -1.60 -7.46
N THR A 251 8.33 -0.79 -7.24
CA THR A 251 7.01 -1.02 -7.83
C THR A 251 7.06 -0.82 -9.35
N VAL A 252 6.52 -1.78 -10.12
CA VAL A 252 6.33 -1.68 -11.58
C VAL A 252 4.93 -2.08 -12.04
N ALA A 253 4.18 -2.77 -11.16
CA ALA A 253 2.81 -3.14 -11.39
C ALA A 253 2.03 -3.10 -10.07
N VAL A 254 0.72 -3.05 -10.16
CA VAL A 254 -0.17 -3.08 -9.00
C VAL A 254 -1.33 -4.04 -9.20
N GLU A 255 -1.90 -4.53 -8.11
CA GLU A 255 -3.25 -5.11 -8.09
C GLU A 255 -4.12 -4.20 -7.22
N VAL A 256 -5.28 -3.78 -7.74
CA VAL A 256 -6.31 -3.18 -6.88
C VAL A 256 -6.82 -4.26 -5.94
N PHE A 257 -6.94 -3.95 -4.65
CA PHE A 257 -7.44 -4.88 -3.65
C PHE A 257 -8.54 -4.27 -2.78
N VAL A 258 -9.45 -5.14 -2.33
CA VAL A 258 -10.47 -4.83 -1.32
C VAL A 258 -10.37 -5.87 -0.21
N LEU A 259 -10.26 -5.42 1.03
CA LEU A 259 -10.38 -6.23 2.22
C LEU A 259 -11.66 -5.85 2.94
N ALA A 260 -12.58 -6.79 3.09
CA ALA A 260 -13.81 -6.63 3.85
C ALA A 260 -13.68 -7.26 5.24
N ASN A 261 -14.47 -6.74 6.20
CA ASN A 261 -14.61 -7.29 7.54
C ASN A 261 -13.31 -7.48 8.32
N ALA A 262 -12.40 -6.50 8.27
CA ALA A 262 -11.14 -6.50 9.04
C ALA A 262 -11.34 -6.71 10.55
N ALA A 263 -12.47 -6.22 11.09
CA ALA A 263 -12.86 -6.37 12.50
C ALA A 263 -13.57 -7.70 12.81
N LYS A 264 -13.81 -8.56 11.81
CA LYS A 264 -14.44 -9.89 11.93
C LYS A 264 -15.87 -9.91 12.49
N ASN A 265 -16.60 -8.81 12.37
CA ASN A 265 -17.96 -8.67 12.88
C ASN A 265 -18.83 -7.73 12.04
N GLY A 266 -18.39 -7.38 10.83
CA GLY A 266 -19.13 -6.49 9.94
C GLY A 266 -20.11 -7.25 9.05
N SER A 267 -21.10 -6.53 8.54
CA SER A 267 -22.04 -7.01 7.54
C SER A 267 -21.40 -7.12 6.16
N GLU A 268 -22.18 -7.56 5.16
CA GLU A 268 -21.75 -7.64 3.76
C GLU A 268 -21.29 -6.27 3.26
N LEU A 269 -20.22 -6.27 2.47
CA LEU A 269 -19.70 -5.08 1.81
C LEU A 269 -20.10 -5.10 0.33
N PHE A 270 -20.78 -4.06 -0.11
CA PHE A 270 -21.03 -3.75 -1.51
C PHE A 270 -19.99 -2.74 -1.99
N PHE A 271 -19.51 -2.93 -3.22
CA PHE A 271 -18.66 -1.95 -3.89
C PHE A 271 -18.90 -1.94 -5.39
N ASP A 272 -18.74 -0.76 -5.97
CA ASP A 272 -19.20 -0.47 -7.32
C ASP A 272 -18.44 0.72 -7.93
N ASP A 273 -18.50 0.84 -9.25
CA ASP A 273 -17.84 1.87 -10.06
C ASP A 273 -16.37 2.11 -9.64
N LEU A 274 -15.59 1.03 -9.44
CA LEU A 274 -14.17 1.16 -9.06
C LEU A 274 -13.33 1.58 -10.27
N LEU A 275 -12.52 2.61 -10.08
CA LEU A 275 -11.64 3.15 -11.10
C LEU A 275 -10.19 3.19 -10.62
N PHE A 276 -9.26 2.82 -11.49
CA PHE A 276 -7.85 3.10 -11.32
C PHE A 276 -7.33 3.76 -12.60
N GLU A 277 -7.04 5.05 -12.54
CA GLU A 277 -6.86 5.88 -13.72
C GLU A 277 -5.51 6.58 -13.68
N GLU A 278 -4.85 6.67 -14.84
CA GLU A 278 -3.76 7.62 -15.04
C GLU A 278 -4.37 9.02 -15.21
N ILE A 279 -3.92 10.00 -14.42
CA ILE A 279 -4.39 11.38 -14.50
C ILE A 279 -3.25 12.29 -14.96
N THR A 280 -3.56 13.21 -15.87
CA THR A 280 -2.62 14.27 -16.27
C THR A 280 -2.87 15.45 -15.34
N GLU A 281 -1.83 16.00 -14.71
CA GLU A 281 -1.96 17.25 -13.95
C GLU A 281 -2.32 18.37 -14.95
N GLU A 282 -3.40 19.10 -14.67
CA GLU A 282 -3.78 20.32 -15.41
C GLU A 282 -2.87 21.50 -15.05
#